data_AF-A0A661YCL1-F1
#
_entry.id   AF-A0A661YCL1-F1
#
_cell.length_a   1.000
_cell.length_b   1.000
_cell.length_c   1.000
_cell.angle_alpha   90.00
_cell.angle_beta   90.00
_cell.angle_gamma   90.00
#
_symmetry.space_group_name_H-M   'P 1'
#
loop_
_entity.id
_entity.type
_entity.pdbx_description
1 polymer ?
#
loop_
_entity_poly.entity_id
_entity_poly.type
_entity_poly.pdbx_seq_one_letter_code
_entity_poly.pdbx_strand_id
1 'polypeptide(L)' 'GVFLETHPDPSIAKSDGANMLRLDLLEGLLKKLVVLKQAVNKF' A
#
# COMPACT_ATOMS: atom_id res chain seq x y z
N GLY A 1 8.94 6.50 -6.98
CA GLY A 1 8.56 5.87 -5.69
C GLY A 1 7.05 5.77 -5.62
N VAL A 2 6.49 5.27 -4.52
CA VAL A 2 5.03 5.30 -4.28
C VAL A 2 4.77 5.99 -2.95
N PHE A 3 3.64 6.67 -2.86
CA PHE A 3 3.12 7.24 -1.61
C PHE A 3 1.83 6.51 -1.26
N LEU A 4 1.67 6.16 0.02
CA LEU A 4 0.53 5.41 0.53
C LEU A 4 0.19 5.95 1.93
N GLU A 5 -1.09 6.22 2.15
CA GLU A 5 -1.63 6.44 3.49
C GLU A 5 -2.19 5.13 4.02
N THR A 6 -2.01 4.87 5.31
CA THR A 6 -2.43 3.61 5.93
C THR A 6 -3.07 3.85 7.29
N HIS A 7 -3.99 2.97 7.68
CA HIS A 7 -4.59 2.97 9.01
C HIS A 7 -4.91 1.54 9.45
N PRO A 8 -4.79 1.18 10.74
CA PRO A 8 -5.22 -0.14 11.23
C PRO A 8 -6.70 -0.42 10.94
N ASP A 9 -7.54 0.60 11.10
CA ASP A 9 -8.97 0.57 10.77
C ASP A 9 -9.40 1.86 10.05
N PRO A 10 -9.39 1.90 8.71
CA PRO A 10 -9.72 3.11 7.97
C PRO A 10 -11.12 3.68 8.24
N SER A 11 -12.05 2.88 8.76
CA SER A 11 -13.42 3.34 9.02
C SER A 11 -13.51 4.38 10.14
N ILE A 12 -12.52 4.42 11.04
CA ILE A 12 -12.45 5.36 12.16
C ILE A 12 -11.38 6.43 11.98
N ALA A 13 -10.77 6.52 10.79
CA ALA A 13 -9.75 7.54 10.52
C ALA A 13 -10.36 8.94 10.60
N LYS A 14 -9.66 9.86 11.27
CA LYS A 14 -10.12 11.26 11.47
C LYS A 14 -10.13 12.08 10.16
N SER A 15 -9.41 11.62 9.15
CA SER A 15 -9.36 12.19 7.80
C SER A 15 -9.15 11.05 6.81
N ASP A 16 -9.75 11.18 5.62
CA ASP A 16 -9.43 10.39 4.42
C ASP A 16 -9.44 8.86 4.57
N GLY A 17 -10.18 8.32 5.54
CA GLY A 17 -10.27 6.86 5.77
C GLY A 17 -10.63 6.05 4.52
N ALA A 18 -11.50 6.58 3.65
CA ALA A 18 -11.86 5.93 2.39
C ALA A 18 -10.68 5.74 1.41
N ASN A 19 -9.62 6.55 1.54
CA ASN A 19 -8.42 6.53 0.71
C ASN A 19 -7.24 5.80 1.37
N MET A 20 -7.34 5.44 2.66
CA MET A 20 -6.27 4.76 3.38
C MET A 20 -6.31 3.24 3.18
N LEU A 21 -5.14 2.64 2.96
CA LEU A 21 -5.01 1.18 2.95
C LEU A 21 -5.04 0.65 4.40
N ARG A 22 -5.73 -0.47 4.62
CA ARG A 22 -5.61 -1.18 5.90
C ARG A 22 -4.17 -1.62 6.15
N LEU A 23 -3.64 -1.32 7.35
CA LEU A 23 -2.23 -1.51 7.66
C LEU A 23 -1.76 -2.97 7.52
N ASP A 24 -2.61 -3.94 7.84
CA ASP A 24 -2.32 -5.38 7.72
C ASP A 24 -2.13 -5.85 6.26
N LEU A 25 -2.61 -5.09 5.28
CA LEU A 25 -2.45 -5.39 3.85
C LEU A 25 -1.16 -4.81 3.24
N LEU A 26 -0.46 -3.92 3.96
CA LEU A 26 0.69 -3.17 3.42
C LEU A 26 1.82 -4.10 2.97
N GLU A 27 2.19 -5.09 3.79
CA GLU A 27 3.29 -6.01 3.46
C GLU A 27 3.00 -6.80 2.18
N GLY A 28 1.77 -7.31 2.04
CA GLY A 28 1.33 -8.04 0.86
C GLY A 28 1.36 -7.20 -0.41
N LEU A 29 0.94 -5.93 -0.33
CA LEU A 29 1.03 -4.98 -1.44
C LEU A 29 2.48 -4.72 -1.83
N LEU A 30 3.36 -4.40 -0.88
CA LEU A 30 4.75 -4.08 -1.16
C LEU A 30 5.51 -5.26 -1.78
N LYS A 31 5.27 -6.49 -1.33
CA LYS A 31 5.82 -7.71 -1.96
C LYS A 31 5.45 -7.80 -3.44
N LYS A 32 4.18 -7.57 -3.78
CA LYS A 32 3.71 -7.57 -5.18
C LYS A 32 4.36 -6.45 -5.99
N LEU A 33 4.43 -5.23 -5.45
CA LEU A 33 5.05 -4.09 -6.14
C LEU A 33 6.55 -4.31 -6.40
N VAL A 34 7.27 -4.97 -5.48
CA VAL A 34 8.68 -5.34 -5.69
C VAL A 34 8.83 -6.32 -6.84
N VAL A 35 7.98 -7.36 -6.91
CA VAL A 35 7.98 -8.32 -8.04
C VAL A 35 7.76 -7.60 -9.37
N LEU A 36 6.79 -6.68 -9.43
CA LEU A 36 6.53 -5.89 -10.64
C LEU A 36 7.71 -4.99 -11.00
N LYS A 37 8.28 -4.28 -10.02
CA LYS A 37 9.45 -3.42 -10.23
C LYS A 37 10.64 -4.21 -10.78
N GLN A 38 10.88 -5.42 -10.27
CA GLN A 38 11.94 -6.28 -10.77
C GLN A 38 11.64 -6.77 -12.19
N ALA A 39 10.39 -7.12 -12.51
CA ALA A 39 10.02 -7.58 -13.84
C ALA A 39 10.25 -6.50 -14.90
N VAL A 40 9.90 -5.23 -14.62
CA VAL A 40 10.07 -4.14 -15.58
C VAL A 40 11.52 -3.66 -15.70
N ASN A 41 12.34 -3.81 -14.66
CA ASN A 41 13.74 -3.34 -14.65
C ASN A 41 14.77 -4.40 -15.10
N LYS A 42 14.33 -5.62 -15.46
CA LYS A 42 15.21 -6.71 -15.91
C LYS A 42 15.44 -6.73 -17.43
N PHE A 43 14.81 -5.83 -18.17
CA PHE A 43 15.01 -5.58 -19.60
C PHE A 43 15.75 -4.26 -19.79
#